data_AF-A0A350DHY9-F1
#
_entry.id   AF-A0A350DHY9-F1
#
_cell.length_a   1.000
_cell.length_b   1.000
_cell.length_c   1.000
_cell.angle_alpha   90.00
_cell.angle_beta   90.00
_cell.angle_gamma   90.00
#
_symmetry.space_group_name_H-M   'P 1'
#
loop_
_entity.id
_entity.type
_entity.pdbx_description
1 polymer ?
#
loop_
_entity_poly.entity_id
_entity_poly.type
_entity_poly.pdbx_seq_one_letter_code
_entity_poly.pdbx_strand_id
1 'polypeptide(L)'
;NRLVEPGGIELDGVKIDLRKVSTPSYFVSTKEDHIAKWNSTYYGALLPKGPVTFVLGGSGHIAGIVNPPHKNKYGYWTNDTLPETHEEWMEGA
;
A
#
# COMPACT_ATOMS: atom_id res chain seq x y z
N ASN A 1 10.73 7.15 -10.18
CA ASN A 1 10.43 5.71 -10.05
C ASN A 1 9.86 5.25 -11.39
N ARG A 2 10.66 4.63 -12.27
CA ARG A 2 10.19 4.31 -13.64
C ARG A 2 9.04 3.29 -13.70
N LEU A 3 8.82 2.53 -12.62
CA LEU A 3 7.74 1.53 -12.56
C LEU A 3 6.34 2.18 -12.52
N VAL A 4 6.21 3.41 -12.00
CA VAL A 4 4.90 4.09 -11.88
C VAL A 4 4.48 4.80 -13.18
N GLU A 5 5.44 4.94 -14.10
CA GLU A 5 5.24 5.54 -15.42
C GLU A 5 4.79 4.44 -16.40
N PRO A 6 3.65 4.59 -17.09
CA PRO A 6 3.21 3.60 -18.08
C PRO A 6 4.27 3.39 -19.17
N GLY A 7 4.72 2.14 -19.31
CA GLY A 7 5.80 1.77 -20.22
C GLY A 7 7.18 2.30 -19.85
N GLY A 8 7.35 2.82 -18.63
CA GLY A 8 8.63 3.28 -18.10
C GLY A 8 9.63 2.13 -17.91
N ILE A 9 9.14 0.89 -17.78
CA ILE A 9 9.93 -0.35 -17.83
C ILE A 9 9.32 -1.34 -18.83
N GLU A 10 10.15 -2.27 -19.32
CA GLU A 10 9.76 -3.36 -20.20
C GLU A 10 10.34 -4.67 -19.65
N LEU A 11 9.52 -5.71 -19.58
CA LEU A 11 9.90 -7.06 -19.15
C LEU A 11 9.31 -8.06 -20.14
N ASP A 12 10.11 -9.00 -20.63
CA ASP A 12 9.70 -10.03 -21.60
C ASP A 12 8.96 -9.46 -22.84
N GLY A 13 9.42 -8.32 -23.36
CA GLY A 13 8.80 -7.63 -24.51
C GLY A 13 7.50 -6.90 -24.19
N VAL A 14 7.08 -6.85 -22.91
CA VAL A 14 5.85 -6.21 -22.45
C VAL A 14 6.17 -4.94 -21.69
N LYS A 15 5.71 -3.81 -22.22
CA LYS A 15 5.74 -2.52 -21.52
C LYS A 15 4.81 -2.56 -20.31
N ILE A 16 5.37 -2.36 -19.11
CA ILE A 16 4.64 -2.48 -17.86
C ILE A 16 3.83 -1.22 -17.59
N ASP A 17 2.57 -1.42 -17.21
CA ASP A 17 1.67 -0.36 -16.76
C ASP A 17 0.83 -0.92 -15.61
N LEU A 18 1.14 -0.49 -14.38
CA LEU A 18 0.46 -0.94 -13.17
C LEU A 18 -1.04 -0.59 -13.16
N ARG A 19 -1.45 0.41 -13.94
CA ARG A 19 -2.85 0.83 -14.08
C ARG A 19 -3.70 -0.18 -14.84
N LYS A 20 -3.07 -1.15 -15.51
CA LYS A 20 -3.78 -2.25 -16.17
C LYS A 20 -4.24 -3.34 -15.21
N VAL A 21 -3.70 -3.40 -13.99
CA VAL A 21 -4.08 -4.40 -12.98
C VAL A 21 -5.53 -4.16 -12.52
N SER A 22 -6.43 -5.06 -12.88
CA SER A 22 -7.86 -5.04 -12.51
C SER A 22 -8.23 -5.97 -11.36
N THR A 23 -7.31 -6.85 -10.96
CA THR A 23 -7.53 -7.80 -9.87
C THR A 23 -7.70 -7.07 -8.54
N PRO A 24 -8.67 -7.47 -7.68
CA PRO A 24 -8.74 -6.95 -6.32
C PRO A 24 -7.39 -7.07 -5.62
N SER A 25 -6.91 -5.98 -5.03
CA SER A 25 -5.59 -5.90 -4.43
C SER A 25 -5.68 -5.43 -2.97
N TYR A 26 -4.90 -6.07 -2.09
CA TYR A 26 -4.84 -5.75 -0.67
C TYR A 26 -3.43 -5.32 -0.31
N PHE A 27 -3.28 -4.06 0.08
CA PHE A 27 -2.00 -3.45 0.44
C PHE A 27 -1.91 -3.35 1.96
N VAL A 28 -0.81 -3.85 2.52
CA VAL A 28 -0.48 -3.73 3.94
C VAL A 28 0.84 -3.00 4.07
N SER A 29 0.82 -1.93 4.87
CA SER A 29 2.00 -1.19 5.29
C SER A 29 2.02 -1.08 6.81
N THR A 30 3.16 -0.70 7.39
CA THR A 30 3.27 -0.50 8.84
C THR A 30 3.76 0.90 9.18
N LYS A 31 3.15 1.53 10.19
CA LYS A 31 3.28 2.96 10.51
C LYS A 31 4.72 3.40 10.82
N GLU A 32 5.48 2.57 11.53
CA GLU A 32 6.87 2.85 11.94
C GLU A 32 7.89 2.12 11.04
N ASP A 33 7.51 1.72 9.83
CA ASP A 33 8.42 1.11 8.88
C ASP A 33 9.43 2.15 8.35
N HIS A 34 10.72 1.89 8.59
CA HIS A 34 11.81 2.73 8.09
C HIS A 34 12.43 2.19 6.79
N ILE A 35 12.08 0.98 6.38
CA ILE A 35 12.53 0.31 5.15
C ILE A 35 11.52 0.60 4.03
N ALA A 36 10.26 0.23 4.23
CA ALA A 36 9.16 0.45 3.29
C ALA A 36 8.15 1.44 3.91
N LYS A 37 8.56 2.70 3.98
CA LYS A 37 7.77 3.77 4.62
C LYS A 37 6.35 3.81 4.07
N TRP A 38 5.36 3.75 4.95
CA TRP A 38 3.96 3.58 4.55
C TRP A 38 3.45 4.72 3.68
N ASN A 39 3.92 5.95 3.93
CA ASN A 39 3.58 7.12 3.15
C ASN A 39 4.14 7.06 1.70
N SER A 40 5.18 6.27 1.47
CA SER A 40 5.71 6.01 0.12
C SER A 40 4.99 4.85 -0.57
N THR A 41 4.71 3.76 0.16
CA THR A 41 4.01 2.60 -0.39
C THR A 41 2.52 2.86 -0.64
N TYR A 42 1.92 3.81 0.07
CA TYR A 42 0.54 4.29 -0.16
C TYR A 42 0.30 4.68 -1.62
N TYR A 43 1.22 5.44 -2.22
CA TYR A 43 1.08 5.85 -3.64
C TYR A 43 1.12 4.68 -4.61
N GLY A 44 1.67 3.52 -4.23
CA GLY A 44 1.58 2.29 -5.02
C GLY A 44 0.17 1.71 -5.05
N ALA A 45 -0.60 1.87 -3.96
CA ALA A 45 -2.00 1.44 -3.85
C ALA A 45 -2.94 2.27 -4.75
N LEU A 46 -2.55 3.48 -5.14
CA LEU A 46 -3.32 4.33 -6.06
C LEU A 46 -3.22 3.93 -7.53
N LEU A 47 -2.31 3.02 -7.89
CA LEU A 47 -2.01 2.71 -9.29
C LEU A 47 -2.96 1.71 -9.94
N PRO A 48 -3.32 0.58 -9.31
CA PRO A 48 -4.23 -0.39 -9.92
C PRO A 48 -5.60 0.22 -10.22
N LYS A 49 -6.21 -0.19 -11.35
CA LYS A 49 -7.59 0.21 -11.67
C LYS A 49 -8.66 -0.67 -10.99
N GLY A 50 -8.25 -1.82 -10.48
CA GLY A 50 -9.13 -2.73 -9.74
C GLY A 50 -9.48 -2.21 -8.35
N PRO A 51 -10.39 -2.88 -7.61
CA PRO A 51 -10.66 -2.55 -6.22
C PRO A 51 -9.38 -2.68 -5.38
N VAL A 52 -9.10 -1.68 -4.55
CA VAL A 52 -7.94 -1.67 -3.66
C VAL A 52 -8.40 -1.47 -2.22
N THR A 53 -7.87 -2.31 -1.33
CA THR A 53 -7.95 -2.11 0.12
C THR A 53 -6.56 -1.79 0.63
N PHE A 54 -6.42 -0.67 1.35
CA PHE A 54 -5.18 -0.31 2.03
C PHE A 54 -5.38 -0.39 3.55
N VAL A 55 -4.47 -1.08 4.24
CA VAL A 55 -4.48 -1.20 5.70
C VAL A 55 -3.12 -0.80 6.24
N LEU A 56 -3.14 0.03 7.28
CA LEU A 56 -1.94 0.45 7.99
C LEU A 56 -1.88 -0.28 9.34
N GLY A 57 -0.92 -1.17 9.50
CA GLY A 57 -0.60 -1.78 10.80
C GLY A 57 0.24 -0.84 11.67
N GLY A 58 0.15 -0.99 13.00
CA GLY A 58 1.09 -0.34 13.91
C GLY A 58 2.48 -0.99 13.90
N SER A 59 3.45 -0.39 14.60
CA SER A 59 4.85 -0.85 14.69
C SER A 59 5.64 -0.77 13.37
N GLY A 60 6.86 -1.32 13.36
CA GLY A 60 7.79 -1.28 12.23
C GLY A 60 7.79 -2.54 11.37
N HIS A 61 8.63 -2.57 10.34
CA HIS A 61 8.63 -3.55 9.24
C HIS A 61 8.25 -5.00 9.61
N ILE A 62 9.00 -5.62 10.52
CA ILE A 62 8.76 -7.03 10.91
C ILE A 62 7.64 -7.13 11.94
N ALA A 63 7.68 -6.31 12.98
CA ALA A 63 6.78 -6.42 14.12
C ALA A 63 5.32 -6.04 13.80
N GLY A 64 5.13 -5.12 12.85
CA GLY A 64 3.81 -4.70 12.38
C GLY A 64 3.18 -5.69 11.41
N ILE A 65 3.98 -6.30 10.53
CA ILE A 65 3.50 -7.33 9.60
C ILE A 65 3.25 -8.66 10.32
N VAL A 66 4.21 -9.12 11.12
CA VAL A 66 4.12 -10.38 11.86
C VAL A 66 3.54 -10.11 13.25
N ASN A 67 2.25 -9.80 13.28
CA ASN A 67 1.51 -9.46 14.50
C ASN A 67 0.40 -10.50 14.78
N PRO A 68 0.64 -11.51 15.63
CA PRO A 68 -0.36 -12.54 15.90
C PRO A 68 -1.60 -11.97 16.60
N PRO A 69 -2.82 -12.30 16.14
CA PRO A 69 -4.06 -11.66 16.61
C PRO A 69 -4.32 -11.89 18.11
N HIS A 70 -3.99 -13.07 18.63
CA HIS A 70 -4.18 -13.40 20.05
C HIS A 70 -3.36 -12.54 21.01
N LYS A 71 -2.31 -11.86 20.53
CA LYS A 71 -1.48 -10.96 21.35
C LYS A 71 -2.08 -9.57 21.50
N ASN A 72 -3.02 -9.20 20.63
CA ASN A 72 -3.72 -7.91 20.62
C ASN A 72 -2.77 -6.70 20.80
N LYS A 73 -1.71 -6.63 19.98
CA LYS A 73 -0.69 -5.56 20.03
C LYS A 73 -0.80 -4.64 18.81
N TYR A 74 -0.32 -3.40 18.99
CA TYR A 74 -0.09 -2.37 17.95
C TYR A 74 -1.30 -1.79 17.21
N GLY A 75 -2.40 -2.54 17.07
CA GLY A 75 -3.58 -2.08 16.34
C GLY A 75 -3.35 -1.90 14.84
N TYR A 76 -4.35 -1.36 14.16
CA TYR A 76 -4.32 -1.05 12.74
C TYR A 76 -5.36 0.04 12.40
N TRP A 77 -5.23 0.64 11.23
CA TRP A 77 -6.13 1.65 10.67
C TRP A 77 -6.68 1.17 9.33
N THR A 78 -7.93 1.53 9.05
CA THR A 78 -8.65 1.26 7.80
C THR A 78 -9.44 2.49 7.41
N ASN A 79 -9.53 2.77 6.12
CA ASN A 79 -10.39 3.82 5.59
C ASN A 79 -11.20 3.23 4.44
N ASP A 80 -12.48 3.59 4.36
CA ASP A 80 -13.39 3.17 3.29
C ASP A 80 -13.01 3.80 1.94
N THR A 81 -12.22 4.87 1.97
CA THR A 81 -11.77 5.63 0.81
C THR A 81 -10.27 5.57 0.65
N LEU A 82 -9.81 5.81 -0.58
CA LEU A 82 -8.40 5.86 -0.94
C LEU A 82 -8.10 7.21 -1.63
N PRO A 83 -8.03 8.32 -0.86
CA PRO A 83 -7.79 9.66 -1.40
C PRO A 83 -6.39 9.81 -2.00
N GLU A 84 -6.12 10.93 -2.65
CA GLU A 84 -4.87 11.15 -3.38
C GLU A 84 -3.65 11.22 -2.45
N THR A 85 -3.82 11.75 -1.24
CA THR A 85 -2.73 11.94 -0.27
C THR A 85 -2.82 10.95 0.87
N HIS A 86 -1.67 10.58 1.42
CA HIS A 86 -1.61 9.66 2.55
C HIS A 86 -2.05 10.34 3.85
N GLU A 87 -1.92 11.66 3.95
CA GLU A 87 -2.44 12.47 5.05
C GLU A 87 -3.97 12.42 5.11
N GLU A 88 -4.65 12.66 3.99
CA GLU A 88 -6.12 12.56 3.92
C GLU A 88 -6.60 11.15 4.25
N TRP A 89 -5.88 10.13 3.77
CA TRP A 89 -6.21 8.75 4.11
C TRP A 89 -6.11 8.52 5.62
N MET A 90 -5.05 9.01 6.26
CA MET A 90 -4.84 8.85 7.70
C MET A 90 -5.83 9.66 8.54
N GLU A 91 -6.25 10.84 8.09
CA GLU A 91 -7.24 11.66 8.78
C GLU A 91 -8.62 11.00 8.82
N GLY A 92 -8.98 10.25 7.77
CA GLY A 92 -10.25 9.52 7.69
C GLY A 92 -10.23 8.08 8.22
N ALA A 93 -9.11 7.61 8.80
CA ALA A 93 -8.90 6.21 9.21
C ALA A 93 -8.97 5.95 10.73
#